data_AF-A0A957YV16-F1
#
_entry.id   AF-A0A957YV16-F1
#
_cell.length_a   1.000
_cell.length_b   1.000
_cell.length_c   1.000
_cell.angle_alpha   90.00
_cell.angle_beta   90.00
_cell.angle_gamma   90.00
#
_symmetry.space_group_name_H-M   'P 1'
#
loop_
_entity.id
_entity.type
_entity.pdbx_description
1 polymer ?
#
loop_
_entity_poly.entity_id
_entity_poly.type
_entity_poly.pdbx_seq_one_letter_code
_entity_poly.pdbx_strand_id
1 'polypeptide(L)'
;MHKSSPKFHFVGMLFALLAALLLPPLLPALAQSGTTGLPPADIANDEGGPIVVKGVASSANFAFLPELYPNPTVLLLDATNLLAGAPETYVAETGQILGVFTQPLFPGPGQFRINLPIEPTGATLDVDNDGEDDAGVQVFALQVASNL
;
A
#
# COMPACT_ATOMS: atom_id res chain seq x y z
N MET A 1 72.57 -25.05 -33.98
CA MET A 1 71.29 -25.76 -33.75
C MET A 1 70.89 -25.64 -32.28
N HIS A 2 70.11 -24.62 -31.90
CA HIS A 2 69.12 -24.71 -30.80
C HIS A 2 68.29 -23.41 -30.68
N LYS A 3 67.07 -23.49 -31.19
CA LYS A 3 65.79 -23.04 -30.61
C LYS A 3 65.82 -21.97 -29.51
N SER A 4 65.16 -20.83 -29.76
CA SER A 4 64.40 -20.10 -28.73
C SER A 4 63.11 -19.56 -29.36
N SER A 5 62.00 -20.15 -28.94
CA SER A 5 60.61 -19.82 -29.28
C SER A 5 60.12 -18.57 -28.55
N PRO A 6 59.10 -17.87 -29.06
CA PRO A 6 58.61 -16.62 -28.48
C PRO A 6 57.88 -16.89 -27.17
N LYS A 7 58.14 -16.10 -26.14
CA LYS A 7 57.42 -16.18 -24.86
C LYS A 7 56.61 -14.90 -24.63
N PHE A 8 55.29 -15.07 -24.71
CA PHE A 8 54.28 -14.44 -23.86
C PHE A 8 54.22 -12.90 -23.83
N HIS A 9 53.63 -12.30 -24.87
CA HIS A 9 53.07 -10.93 -24.81
C HIS A 9 51.63 -10.87 -24.26
N PHE A 10 51.10 -11.98 -23.71
CA PHE A 10 49.68 -12.06 -23.31
C PHE A 10 49.43 -11.79 -21.82
N VAL A 11 50.44 -11.91 -20.95
CA VAL A 11 50.29 -11.73 -19.50
C VAL A 11 50.32 -10.25 -19.09
N GLY A 12 51.05 -9.40 -19.82
CA GLY A 12 51.14 -7.97 -19.53
C GLY A 12 49.83 -7.20 -19.80
N MET A 13 49.04 -7.63 -20.79
CA MET A 13 47.81 -6.94 -21.17
C MET A 13 46.63 -7.28 -20.24
N LEU A 14 46.63 -8.48 -19.64
CA LEU A 14 45.59 -8.90 -18.68
C LEU A 14 45.80 -8.26 -17.29
N PHE A 15 47.05 -7.97 -16.90
CA PHE A 15 47.35 -7.28 -15.64
C PHE A 15 47.01 -5.78 -15.69
N ALA A 16 47.16 -5.15 -16.86
CA ALA A 16 46.75 -3.76 -17.07
C ALA A 16 45.22 -3.59 -17.06
N LEU A 17 44.46 -4.59 -17.55
CA LEU A 17 43.00 -4.56 -17.53
C LEU A 17 42.41 -4.83 -16.13
N LEU A 18 43.08 -5.65 -15.31
CA LEU A 18 42.63 -5.96 -13.94
C LEU A 18 42.93 -4.82 -12.95
N ALA A 19 43.99 -4.03 -13.18
CA ALA A 19 44.28 -2.84 -12.38
C ALA A 19 43.31 -1.68 -12.64
N ALA A 20 42.70 -1.61 -13.83
CA ALA A 20 41.68 -0.61 -14.17
C ALA A 20 40.29 -0.94 -13.60
N LEU A 21 40.05 -2.18 -13.14
CA LEU A 21 38.76 -2.64 -12.61
C LEU A 21 38.64 -2.53 -11.08
N LEU A 22 39.72 -2.15 -10.39
CA LEU A 22 39.79 -2.04 -8.92
C LEU A 22 39.83 -0.59 -8.41
N LEU A 23 39.67 0.42 -9.28
CA LEU A 23 39.39 1.77 -8.82
C LEU A 23 37.88 1.89 -8.51
N PRO A 24 37.46 2.06 -7.25
CA PRO A 24 36.11 2.52 -6.99
C PRO A 24 35.94 3.89 -7.66
N PRO A 25 34.82 4.17 -8.35
CA PRO A 25 34.51 5.53 -8.72
C PRO A 25 34.25 6.30 -7.42
N LEU A 26 35.27 7.00 -6.90
CA LEU A 26 35.06 8.17 -6.04
C LEU A 26 34.45 9.27 -6.92
N LEU A 27 33.19 9.08 -7.31
CA LEU A 27 32.35 10.16 -7.79
C LEU A 27 31.68 10.80 -6.57
N PRO A 28 31.69 12.13 -6.51
CA PRO A 28 31.62 12.86 -5.25
C PRO A 28 30.23 12.70 -4.62
N ALA A 29 30.24 12.43 -3.32
CA ALA A 29 29.13 12.65 -2.40
C ALA A 29 28.77 14.15 -2.26
N LEU A 30 28.55 14.84 -3.38
CA LEU A 30 28.16 16.25 -3.46
C LEU A 30 26.81 16.45 -4.17
N ALA A 31 25.95 15.43 -4.22
CA ALA A 31 24.62 15.54 -4.82
C ALA A 31 23.53 16.09 -3.88
N GLN A 32 23.84 16.52 -2.65
CA GLN A 32 22.87 17.18 -1.75
C GLN A 32 23.48 18.28 -0.88
N SER A 33 24.29 19.16 -1.46
CA SER A 33 24.58 20.46 -0.84
C SER A 33 24.01 21.55 -1.75
N GLY A 34 22.68 21.57 -1.82
CA GLY A 34 21.90 22.42 -2.70
C GLY A 34 20.64 22.92 -2.01
N THR A 35 20.77 23.53 -0.83
CA THR A 35 19.80 24.53 -0.34
C THR A 35 19.94 25.83 -1.13
N THR A 36 19.92 25.75 -2.45
CA THR A 36 19.83 26.92 -3.33
C THR A 36 18.36 27.20 -3.63
N GLY A 37 17.76 28.00 -2.75
CA GLY A 37 16.97 29.17 -3.13
C GLY A 37 15.67 28.97 -3.92
N LEU A 38 15.22 27.74 -4.17
CA LEU A 38 13.81 27.55 -4.52
C LEU A 38 13.02 27.68 -3.22
N PRO A 39 12.09 28.66 -3.10
CA PRO A 39 11.16 28.62 -1.99
C PRO A 39 10.44 27.26 -2.04
N PRO A 40 10.13 26.67 -0.88
CA PRO A 40 9.22 25.52 -0.84
C PRO A 40 8.02 25.85 -1.72
N ALA A 41 7.67 24.95 -2.63
CA ALA A 41 6.46 25.16 -3.41
C ALA A 41 5.30 25.26 -2.43
N ASP A 42 4.49 26.31 -2.56
CA ASP A 42 3.27 26.42 -1.79
C ASP A 42 2.39 25.21 -2.15
N ILE A 43 2.00 24.43 -1.15
CA ILE A 43 1.06 23.33 -1.33
C ILE A 43 -0.27 23.98 -1.72
N ALA A 44 -0.58 23.99 -3.01
CA ALA A 44 -1.81 24.60 -3.53
C ALA A 44 -3.06 23.79 -3.18
N ASN A 45 -2.89 22.49 -2.91
CA ASN A 45 -3.96 21.57 -2.55
C ASN A 45 -3.39 20.54 -1.55
N ASP A 46 -3.58 20.78 -0.25
CA ASP A 46 -3.30 19.77 0.76
C ASP A 46 -4.55 18.88 0.87
N GLU A 47 -4.55 17.79 0.10
CA GLU A 47 -5.65 16.83 0.03
C GLU A 47 -5.74 15.93 1.28
N GLY A 48 -4.99 16.25 2.35
CA GLY A 48 -5.13 15.60 3.66
C GLY A 48 -4.45 14.23 3.77
N GLY A 49 -3.81 13.76 2.69
CA GLY A 49 -3.11 12.48 2.64
C GLY A 49 -4.01 11.26 2.89
N PRO A 50 -3.43 10.05 2.95
CA PRO A 50 -4.20 8.84 3.20
C PRO A 50 -4.82 8.85 4.60
N ILE A 51 -6.15 8.85 4.66
CA ILE A 51 -6.91 8.77 5.92
C ILE A 51 -6.88 7.33 6.45
N VAL A 52 -6.64 7.18 7.75
CA VAL A 52 -6.61 5.87 8.41
C VAL A 52 -7.73 5.75 9.42
N VAL A 53 -8.66 4.82 9.20
CA VAL A 53 -9.66 4.41 10.18
C VAL A 53 -9.00 3.48 11.18
N LYS A 54 -9.13 3.77 12.47
CA LYS A 54 -8.66 2.92 13.57
C LYS A 54 -9.84 2.55 14.45
N GLY A 55 -9.83 1.33 14.99
CA GLY A 55 -10.89 0.90 15.87
C GLY A 55 -10.53 -0.32 16.70
N VAL A 56 -11.51 -0.74 17.49
CA VAL A 56 -11.41 -1.89 18.39
C VAL A 56 -12.57 -2.83 18.08
N ALA A 57 -12.27 -4.11 17.85
CA ALA A 57 -13.27 -5.15 17.69
C ALA A 57 -13.31 -6.03 18.94
N SER A 58 -14.49 -6.18 19.51
CA SER A 58 -14.71 -7.03 20.67
C SER A 58 -14.89 -8.49 20.25
N SER A 59 -14.10 -9.38 20.85
CA SER A 59 -14.28 -10.83 20.78
C SER A 59 -15.33 -11.35 21.76
N ALA A 60 -15.88 -10.50 22.62
CA ALA A 60 -16.81 -10.93 23.68
C ALA A 60 -18.21 -11.30 23.16
N ASN A 61 -18.49 -11.09 21.88
CA ASN A 61 -19.73 -11.51 21.25
C ASN A 61 -19.66 -13.01 20.89
N PHE A 62 -20.69 -13.77 21.26
CA PHE A 62 -20.79 -15.22 21.07
C PHE A 62 -20.65 -15.68 19.60
N ALA A 63 -20.83 -14.78 18.64
CA ALA A 63 -20.63 -15.06 17.22
C ALA A 63 -19.14 -15.19 16.83
N PHE A 64 -18.21 -14.62 17.61
CA PHE A 64 -16.78 -14.69 17.34
C PHE A 64 -16.15 -15.88 18.07
N LEU A 65 -16.11 -17.03 17.40
CA LEU A 65 -15.35 -18.19 17.85
C LEU A 65 -14.04 -18.28 17.06
N PRO A 66 -12.86 -18.47 17.70
CA PRO A 66 -11.58 -18.62 17.00
C PRO A 66 -11.60 -19.68 15.89
N GLU A 67 -12.39 -20.74 16.08
CA GLU A 67 -12.55 -21.83 15.12
C GLU A 67 -13.34 -21.42 13.86
N LEU A 68 -14.25 -20.44 13.98
CA LEU A 68 -15.05 -19.95 12.86
C LEU A 68 -14.37 -18.79 12.11
N TYR A 69 -13.41 -18.13 12.76
CA TYR A 69 -12.66 -16.99 12.23
C TYR A 69 -11.15 -17.23 12.25
N PRO A 70 -10.64 -18.25 11.53
CA PRO A 70 -9.20 -18.44 11.41
C PRO A 70 -8.57 -17.23 10.72
N ASN A 71 -7.49 -16.70 11.29
CA ASN A 71 -6.77 -15.54 10.78
C ASN A 71 -7.70 -14.37 10.43
N PRO A 72 -8.43 -13.79 11.41
CA PRO A 72 -9.45 -12.80 11.13
C PRO A 72 -8.84 -11.57 10.48
N THR A 73 -9.58 -10.96 9.57
CA THR A 73 -9.31 -9.64 8.98
C THR A 73 -10.47 -8.69 9.25
N VAL A 74 -10.22 -7.40 9.05
CA VAL A 74 -11.24 -6.36 9.05
C VAL A 74 -11.36 -5.81 7.63
N LEU A 75 -12.56 -5.42 7.21
CA LEU A 75 -12.77 -4.83 5.91
C LEU A 75 -13.90 -3.80 5.91
N LEU A 76 -13.85 -2.90 4.92
CA LEU A 76 -14.97 -2.09 4.48
C LEU A 76 -15.57 -2.76 3.25
N LEU A 77 -16.81 -3.20 3.39
CA LEU A 77 -17.60 -3.84 2.36
C LEU A 77 -18.54 -2.81 1.74
N ASP A 78 -18.58 -2.69 0.41
CA ASP A 78 -19.45 -1.73 -0.27
C ASP A 78 -20.93 -1.98 0.08
N ALA A 79 -21.61 -0.97 0.60
CA ALA A 79 -23.01 -1.02 1.02
C ALA A 79 -23.89 -0.10 0.16
N THR A 80 -23.37 0.43 -0.95
CA THR A 80 -24.05 1.39 -1.80
C THR A 80 -25.33 0.80 -2.39
N ASN A 81 -25.27 -0.42 -2.94
CA ASN A 81 -26.46 -1.11 -3.49
C ASN A 81 -27.53 -1.40 -2.43
N LEU A 82 -27.11 -1.70 -1.19
CA LEU A 82 -28.03 -1.92 -0.08
C LEU A 82 -28.84 -0.66 0.22
N LEU A 83 -28.18 0.51 0.21
CA LEU A 83 -28.83 1.79 0.46
C LEU A 83 -29.61 2.32 -0.76
N ALA A 84 -29.18 1.96 -1.97
CA ALA A 84 -29.91 2.25 -3.21
C ALA A 84 -31.18 1.39 -3.38
N GLY A 85 -31.51 0.52 -2.43
CA GLY A 85 -32.71 -0.32 -2.49
C GLY A 85 -32.58 -1.54 -3.40
N ALA A 86 -31.36 -1.97 -3.72
CA ALA A 86 -31.05 -3.16 -4.51
C ALA A 86 -30.26 -4.21 -3.70
N PRO A 87 -30.77 -4.67 -2.54
CA PRO A 87 -30.06 -5.57 -1.62
C PRO A 87 -29.77 -6.96 -2.22
N GLU A 88 -30.52 -7.38 -3.23
CA GLU A 88 -30.28 -8.61 -4.00
C GLU A 88 -29.06 -8.52 -4.91
N THR A 89 -28.60 -7.32 -5.21
CA THR A 89 -27.36 -7.12 -5.97
C THR A 89 -26.19 -7.42 -5.05
N TYR A 90 -25.50 -8.52 -5.34
CA TYR A 90 -24.34 -8.94 -4.57
C TYR A 90 -23.29 -7.82 -4.53
N VAL A 91 -22.58 -7.75 -3.40
CA VAL A 91 -21.59 -6.70 -3.18
C VAL A 91 -20.48 -6.81 -4.22
N ALA A 92 -20.15 -5.69 -4.87
CA ALA A 92 -19.05 -5.65 -5.82
C ALA A 92 -17.72 -5.97 -5.13
N GLU A 93 -16.83 -6.67 -5.83
CA GLU A 93 -15.42 -6.80 -5.41
C GLU A 93 -14.73 -5.44 -5.49
N THR A 94 -15.07 -4.66 -6.51
CA THR A 94 -14.67 -3.27 -6.68
C THR A 94 -15.21 -2.43 -5.52
N GLY A 95 -14.35 -1.61 -4.91
CA GLY A 95 -14.73 -0.82 -3.74
C GLY A 95 -14.50 -1.51 -2.39
N GLN A 96 -14.17 -2.80 -2.32
CA GLN A 96 -13.78 -3.41 -1.04
C GLN A 96 -12.40 -2.93 -0.57
N ILE A 97 -12.30 -2.57 0.71
CA ILE A 97 -11.03 -2.12 1.31
C ILE A 97 -10.69 -3.03 2.49
N LEU A 98 -9.57 -3.74 2.39
CA LEU A 98 -9.06 -4.58 3.47
C LEU A 98 -8.26 -3.74 4.46
N GLY A 99 -8.42 -4.06 5.75
CA GLY A 99 -7.56 -3.59 6.81
C GLY A 99 -6.73 -4.70 7.42
N VAL A 100 -6.11 -4.36 8.55
CA VAL A 100 -5.31 -5.29 9.33
C VAL A 100 -5.60 -5.13 10.82
N PHE A 101 -5.65 -6.25 11.53
CA PHE A 101 -5.54 -6.23 12.98
C PHE A 101 -4.10 -5.89 13.38
N THR A 102 -3.93 -4.82 14.13
CA THR A 102 -2.66 -4.42 14.76
C THR A 102 -2.48 -5.07 16.14
N GLN A 103 -3.58 -5.52 16.75
CA GLN A 103 -3.57 -6.45 17.88
C GLN A 103 -4.56 -7.59 17.62
N PRO A 104 -4.23 -8.84 18.01
CA PRO A 104 -5.07 -10.00 17.72
C PRO A 104 -6.52 -9.86 18.22
N LEU A 105 -7.49 -10.30 17.42
CA LEU A 105 -8.89 -10.31 17.80
C LEU A 105 -9.17 -11.28 18.96
N PHE A 106 -8.46 -12.40 19.03
CA PHE A 106 -8.66 -13.42 20.08
C PHE A 106 -7.42 -13.56 20.98
N PRO A 107 -7.62 -13.70 22.30
CA PRO A 107 -8.88 -13.66 23.05
C PRO A 107 -9.53 -12.26 23.17
N GLY A 108 -8.90 -11.22 22.61
CA GLY A 108 -9.43 -9.87 22.41
C GLY A 108 -9.29 -8.90 23.59
N PRO A 109 -9.71 -7.62 23.41
CA PRO A 109 -10.19 -7.05 22.15
C PRO A 109 -9.06 -6.78 21.15
N GLY A 110 -9.36 -6.96 19.87
CA GLY A 110 -8.42 -6.67 18.79
C GLY A 110 -8.44 -5.20 18.41
N GLN A 111 -7.27 -4.64 18.10
CA GLN A 111 -7.16 -3.31 17.52
C GLN A 111 -6.91 -3.45 16.03
N PHE A 112 -7.51 -2.57 15.22
CA PHE A 112 -7.37 -2.62 13.78
C PHE A 112 -7.11 -1.25 13.17
N ARG A 113 -6.60 -1.28 11.93
CA ARG A 113 -6.54 -0.11 11.06
C ARG A 113 -6.95 -0.46 9.64
N ILE A 114 -7.58 0.50 8.97
CA ILE A 114 -7.95 0.44 7.54
C ILE A 114 -7.45 1.74 6.91
N ASN A 115 -6.69 1.65 5.83
CA ASN A 115 -6.26 2.83 5.07
C ASN A 115 -7.29 3.09 3.99
N LEU A 116 -7.86 4.29 3.96
CA LEU A 116 -8.79 4.69 2.91
C LEU A 116 -8.01 5.15 1.67
N PRO A 117 -8.52 4.86 0.46
CA PRO A 117 -8.02 5.47 -0.75
C PRO A 117 -8.30 6.98 -0.73
N ILE A 118 -7.52 7.73 -1.51
CA ILE A 118 -7.70 9.19 -1.66
C ILE A 118 -9.01 9.50 -2.40
N GLU A 119 -9.43 8.61 -3.31
CA GLU A 119 -10.68 8.72 -4.04
C GLU A 119 -11.53 7.44 -3.85
N PRO A 120 -12.87 7.55 -3.89
CA PRO A 120 -13.75 6.38 -3.92
C PRO A 120 -13.38 5.44 -5.06
N THR A 121 -13.38 4.14 -4.79
CA THR A 121 -12.97 3.11 -5.78
C THR A 121 -14.13 2.27 -6.27
N GLY A 122 -15.35 2.47 -5.75
CA GLY A 122 -16.55 1.78 -6.17
C GLY A 122 -17.70 2.74 -6.46
N ALA A 123 -18.94 2.23 -6.38
CA ALA A 123 -20.13 3.01 -6.69
C ALA A 123 -20.33 4.13 -5.66
N THR A 124 -20.91 5.24 -6.11
CA THR A 124 -21.30 6.36 -5.25
C THR A 124 -22.81 6.54 -5.28
N LEU A 125 -23.34 7.11 -4.20
CA LEU A 125 -24.76 7.37 -4.01
C LEU A 125 -24.99 8.87 -3.78
N ASP A 126 -25.99 9.42 -4.46
CA ASP A 126 -26.64 10.68 -4.09
C ASP A 126 -27.42 10.45 -2.78
N VAL A 127 -26.90 10.99 -1.68
CA VAL A 127 -27.42 10.75 -0.32
C VAL A 127 -28.36 11.85 0.15
N ASP A 128 -28.28 13.05 -0.41
CA ASP A 128 -29.21 14.16 -0.20
C ASP A 128 -30.40 14.15 -1.16
N ASN A 129 -30.32 13.35 -2.23
CA ASN A 129 -31.42 12.99 -3.12
C ASN A 129 -32.09 14.22 -3.73
N ASP A 130 -31.27 15.19 -4.15
CA ASP A 130 -31.72 16.41 -4.82
C ASP A 130 -31.71 16.26 -6.35
N GLY A 131 -31.09 15.20 -6.87
CA GLY A 131 -31.03 14.88 -8.29
C GLY A 131 -30.07 15.75 -9.10
N GLU A 132 -29.22 16.53 -8.43
CA GLU A 132 -28.13 17.27 -9.07
C GLU A 132 -26.94 16.34 -9.38
N ASP A 133 -26.13 16.72 -10.37
CA ASP A 133 -24.96 15.93 -10.78
C ASP A 133 -23.75 16.31 -9.92
N ASP A 134 -23.77 15.88 -8.66
CA ASP A 134 -22.70 16.08 -7.69
C ASP A 134 -21.88 14.81 -7.44
N ALA A 135 -20.69 14.98 -6.86
CA ALA A 135 -19.87 13.86 -6.43
C ALA A 135 -20.57 13.13 -5.26
N GLY A 136 -21.22 12.01 -5.57
CA GLY A 136 -21.87 11.17 -4.58
C GLY A 136 -20.92 10.53 -3.55
N VAL A 137 -21.48 9.81 -2.59
CA VAL A 137 -20.73 9.17 -1.50
C VAL A 137 -20.69 7.67 -1.66
N GLN A 138 -19.51 7.06 -1.55
CA GLN A 138 -19.40 5.61 -1.41
C GLN A 138 -19.66 5.22 0.05
N VAL A 139 -20.58 4.27 0.28
CA VAL A 139 -20.97 3.86 1.62
C VAL A 139 -20.46 2.47 1.93
N PHE A 140 -19.94 2.28 3.15
CA PHE A 140 -19.34 1.03 3.58
C PHE A 140 -20.00 0.44 4.82
N ALA A 141 -20.10 -0.88 4.85
CA ALA A 141 -20.30 -1.66 6.06
C ALA A 141 -18.94 -2.13 6.60
N LEU A 142 -18.65 -1.84 7.87
CA LEU A 142 -17.47 -2.36 8.56
C LEU A 142 -17.72 -3.79 9.03
N GLN A 143 -16.87 -4.73 8.65
CA GLN A 143 -17.01 -6.14 9.00
C GLN A 143 -15.70 -6.78 9.46
N VAL A 144 -15.84 -7.87 10.22
CA VAL A 144 -14.77 -8.82 10.52
C VAL A 144 -15.09 -10.13 9.80
N ALA A 145 -14.11 -10.67 9.09
CA ALA A 145 -14.25 -11.89 8.30
C ALA A 145 -13.01 -12.78 8.47
N SER A 146 -13.15 -14.06 8.12
CA SER A 146 -12.01 -14.98 8.00
C SER A 146 -11.18 -14.59 6.78
N ASN A 147 -9.86 -14.50 6.94
CA ASN A 147 -8.95 -14.37 5.81
C ASN A 147 -8.64 -15.77 5.28
N LEU A 148 -9.37 -16.20 4.24
CA LEU A 148 -9.27 -17.52 3.63
C LEU A 148 -8.31 -17.53 2.44
#